data_AF-A0A966JQH3-F1
#
_entry.id   AF-A0A966JQH3-F1
#
_cell.length_a   1.000
_cell.length_b   1.000
_cell.length_c   1.000
_cell.angle_alpha   90.00
_cell.angle_beta   90.00
_cell.angle_gamma   90.00
#
_symmetry.space_group_name_H-M   'P 1'
#
loop_
_entity.id
_entity.type
_entity.pdbx_description
1 polymer ?
#
loop_
_entity_poly.entity_id
_entity_poly.type
_entity_poly.pdbx_seq_one_letter_code
_entity_poly.pdbx_strand_id
1 'polypeptide(L)'
;QYLLRHPVVLDELLDGQIFEPMDYELWACQQREVMQTLQINGQADDERRMDHLREAHHAQVFRLLVQDLEGHLSLEHLSDHLSELADQVLGLVIECAWSSLKSRHRDRPQFAAIAYGKLGGKELGYASDLDLVFVYDDDDAQAAHRCRESLVPPAAVFRLGSMQECACCAGGRTT
;
A
#
# COMPACT_ATOMS: atom_id res chain seq x y z
N GLN A 1 -16.13 17.64 7.16
CA GLN A 1 -16.90 16.42 6.84
C GLN A 1 -16.08 15.13 7.03
N TYR A 2 -14.77 15.14 6.74
CA TYR A 2 -13.83 14.02 6.98
C TYR A 2 -13.69 13.61 8.45
N LEU A 3 -13.51 14.58 9.36
CA LEU A 3 -13.40 14.37 10.81
C LEU A 3 -14.62 13.68 11.45
N LEU A 4 -15.82 13.83 10.89
CA LEU A 4 -17.04 13.19 11.39
C LEU A 4 -17.17 11.72 10.94
N ARG A 5 -16.39 11.29 9.93
CA ARG A 5 -16.42 9.93 9.39
C ARG A 5 -15.36 9.01 10.01
N HIS A 6 -14.31 9.57 10.63
CA HIS A 6 -13.19 8.81 11.19
C HIS A 6 -12.80 9.32 12.59
N PRO A 7 -13.63 9.05 13.63
CA PRO A 7 -13.35 9.49 15.00
C PRO A 7 -12.09 8.86 15.62
N VAL A 8 -11.62 7.71 15.12
CA VAL A 8 -10.32 7.12 15.50
C VAL A 8 -9.14 8.08 15.25
N VAL A 9 -9.24 8.91 14.22
CA VAL A 9 -8.19 9.88 13.85
C VAL A 9 -8.10 11.03 14.87
N LEU A 10 -9.17 11.28 15.64
CA LEU A 10 -9.16 12.27 16.72
C LEU A 10 -8.34 11.80 17.94
N ASP A 11 -8.23 10.50 18.20
CA ASP A 11 -7.41 10.01 19.31
C ASP A 11 -5.92 10.17 19.01
N GLU A 12 -5.48 9.95 17.77
CA GLU A 12 -4.07 10.20 17.37
C GLU A 12 -3.69 11.69 17.38
N LEU A 13 -4.66 12.58 17.15
CA LEU A 13 -4.47 14.03 17.30
C LEU A 13 -4.18 14.43 18.75
N LEU A 14 -4.72 13.70 19.72
CA LEU A 14 -4.65 14.05 21.14
C LEU A 14 -3.31 13.67 21.78
N ASP A 15 -2.55 12.76 21.17
CA ASP A 15 -1.30 12.24 21.73
C ASP A 15 -0.07 13.14 21.51
N GLY A 16 -0.21 14.32 20.88
CA GLY A 16 0.83 15.34 20.78
C GLY A 16 2.05 14.97 19.92
N GLN A 17 2.10 13.75 19.39
CA GLN A 17 3.19 13.28 18.53
C GLN A 17 3.08 13.77 17.08
N ILE A 18 2.01 14.49 16.72
CA ILE A 18 1.67 14.89 15.34
C ILE A 18 2.88 15.45 14.58
N PHE A 19 3.77 16.19 15.23
CA PHE A 19 4.91 16.87 14.61
C PHE A 19 6.24 16.08 14.67
N GLU A 20 6.26 14.90 15.28
CA GLU A 20 7.46 14.07 15.31
C GLU A 20 7.73 13.46 13.93
N PRO A 21 9.02 13.35 13.50
CA PRO A 21 9.38 12.70 12.25
C PRO A 21 8.84 11.28 12.17
N MET A 22 8.30 10.91 11.01
CA MET A 22 7.75 9.57 10.80
C MET A 22 8.82 8.62 10.26
N ASP A 23 8.97 7.48 10.93
CA ASP A 23 9.72 6.33 10.43
C ASP A 23 8.72 5.39 9.74
N TYR A 24 8.70 5.45 8.42
CA TYR A 24 7.73 4.74 7.59
C TYR A 24 7.98 3.23 7.58
N GLU A 25 9.24 2.80 7.63
CA GLU A 25 9.60 1.39 7.74
C GLU A 25 9.15 0.81 9.09
N LEU A 26 9.36 1.54 10.20
CA LEU A 26 8.88 1.13 11.51
C LEU A 26 7.35 1.09 11.55
N TRP A 27 6.69 2.12 11.01
CA TRP A 27 5.23 2.15 10.91
C TRP A 27 4.70 0.95 10.12
N ALA A 28 5.30 0.63 8.98
CA ALA A 28 4.91 -0.52 8.17
C ALA A 28 5.14 -1.85 8.90
N CYS A 29 6.24 -1.96 9.67
CA CYS A 29 6.49 -3.11 10.53
C CYS A 29 5.38 -3.29 11.58
N GLN A 30 4.97 -2.22 12.24
CA GLN A 30 3.88 -2.24 13.23
C GLN A 30 2.55 -2.65 12.58
N GLN A 31 2.21 -2.09 11.41
CA GLN A 31 0.99 -2.47 10.70
C GLN A 31 1.02 -3.95 10.32
N ARG A 32 2.17 -4.45 9.84
CA ARG A 32 2.35 -5.88 9.52
C ARG A 32 2.08 -6.78 10.73
N GLU A 33 2.58 -6.41 11.91
CA GLU A 33 2.33 -7.14 13.16
C GLU A 33 0.83 -7.17 13.51
N VAL A 34 0.15 -6.03 13.46
CA VAL A 34 -1.29 -5.95 13.72
C VAL A 34 -2.07 -6.83 12.74
N MET A 35 -1.78 -6.74 11.45
CA MET A 35 -2.44 -7.53 10.40
C MET A 35 -2.25 -9.04 10.57
N GLN A 36 -1.12 -9.48 11.12
CA GLN A 36 -0.90 -10.89 11.44
C GLN A 36 -1.85 -11.40 12.52
N THR A 37 -2.30 -10.54 13.44
CA THR A 37 -3.28 -10.89 14.48
C THR A 37 -4.72 -10.96 13.96
N LEU A 38 -5.00 -10.33 12.81
CA LEU A 38 -6.33 -10.29 12.20
C LEU A 38 -6.62 -11.60 11.45
N GLN A 39 -7.17 -12.57 12.18
CA GLN A 39 -7.48 -13.90 11.69
C GLN A 39 -8.87 -14.37 12.13
N ILE A 40 -9.55 -15.14 11.28
CA ILE A 40 -10.80 -15.86 11.59
C ILE A 40 -10.53 -17.36 11.42
N ASN A 41 -10.82 -18.16 12.46
CA ASN A 41 -10.63 -19.61 12.44
C ASN A 41 -9.22 -20.07 12.03
N GLY A 42 -8.19 -19.30 12.39
CA GLY A 42 -6.79 -19.57 12.02
C GLY A 42 -6.43 -19.27 10.56
N GLN A 43 -7.33 -18.58 9.83
CA GLN A 43 -7.08 -18.09 8.48
C GLN A 43 -7.06 -16.56 8.47
N ALA A 44 -6.35 -15.99 7.50
CA ALA A 44 -6.34 -14.55 7.25
C ALA A 44 -7.75 -13.99 7.08
N ASP A 45 -8.06 -12.90 7.80
CA ASP A 45 -9.27 -12.11 7.57
C ASP A 45 -8.92 -10.90 6.69
N ASP A 46 -9.04 -11.10 5.38
CA ASP A 46 -8.63 -10.10 4.38
C ASP A 46 -9.46 -8.83 4.45
N GLU A 47 -10.76 -8.94 4.79
CA GLU A 47 -11.64 -7.79 4.92
C GLU A 47 -11.17 -6.89 6.07
N ARG A 48 -10.95 -7.48 7.25
CA ARG A 48 -10.44 -6.72 8.41
C ARG A 48 -9.05 -6.16 8.19
N ARG A 49 -8.17 -6.90 7.52
CA ARG A 49 -6.82 -6.42 7.16
C ARG A 49 -6.89 -5.19 6.27
N MET A 50 -7.75 -5.21 5.25
CA MET A 50 -7.91 -4.07 4.35
C MET A 50 -8.62 -2.90 5.02
N ASP A 51 -9.60 -3.14 5.89
CA ASP A 51 -10.22 -2.10 6.70
C ASP A 51 -9.20 -1.41 7.60
N HIS A 52 -8.38 -2.20 8.31
CA HIS A 52 -7.30 -1.69 9.15
C HIS A 52 -6.28 -0.86 8.37
N LEU A 53 -5.82 -1.36 7.21
CA LEU A 53 -4.89 -0.58 6.36
C LEU A 53 -5.50 0.73 5.88
N ARG A 54 -6.80 0.75 5.53
CA ARG A 54 -7.49 1.98 5.13
C ARG A 54 -7.55 2.99 6.28
N GLU A 55 -7.84 2.53 7.49
CA GLU A 55 -7.85 3.37 8.69
C GLU A 55 -6.45 3.91 9.00
N ALA A 56 -5.42 3.05 8.99
CA ALA A 56 -4.05 3.43 9.28
C ALA A 56 -3.48 4.41 8.22
N HIS A 57 -3.79 4.19 6.94
CA HIS A 57 -3.44 5.13 5.86
C HIS A 57 -4.12 6.49 6.06
N HIS A 58 -5.42 6.49 6.37
CA HIS A 58 -6.18 7.73 6.62
C HIS A 58 -5.65 8.51 7.82
N ALA A 59 -5.28 7.83 8.90
CA ALA A 59 -4.61 8.41 10.04
C ALA A 59 -3.34 9.16 9.65
N GLN A 60 -2.46 8.52 8.86
CA GLN A 60 -1.20 9.14 8.46
C GLN A 60 -1.40 10.29 7.46
N VAL A 61 -2.29 10.15 6.48
CA VAL A 61 -2.64 11.24 5.57
C VAL A 61 -3.20 12.44 6.35
N PHE A 62 -4.02 12.18 7.35
CA PHE A 62 -4.56 13.23 8.19
C PHE A 62 -3.48 13.92 9.03
N ARG A 63 -2.53 13.17 9.60
CA ARG A 63 -1.38 13.72 10.31
C ARG A 63 -0.58 14.67 9.41
N LEU A 64 -0.29 14.25 8.18
CA LEU A 64 0.39 15.08 7.17
C LEU A 64 -0.42 16.34 6.84
N LEU A 65 -1.74 16.21 6.69
CA LEU A 65 -2.63 17.35 6.46
C LEU A 65 -2.58 18.38 7.59
N VAL A 66 -2.53 17.95 8.84
CA VAL A 66 -2.40 18.87 9.98
C VAL A 66 -1.06 19.60 9.95
N GLN A 67 0.04 18.88 9.69
CA GLN A 67 1.36 19.51 9.58
C GLN A 67 1.43 20.51 8.41
N ASP A 68 0.82 20.19 7.27
CA ASP A 68 0.70 21.05 6.09
C ASP A 68 -0.12 22.32 6.40
N LEU A 69 -1.27 22.19 7.04
CA LEU A 69 -2.11 23.34 7.44
C LEU A 69 -1.44 24.26 8.47
N GLU A 70 -0.64 23.70 9.38
CA GLU A 70 0.16 24.46 10.33
C GLU A 70 1.44 25.04 9.71
N GLY A 71 1.70 24.79 8.42
CA GLY A 71 2.85 25.33 7.68
C GLY A 71 4.19 24.71 8.07
N HIS A 72 4.20 23.51 8.64
CA HIS A 72 5.43 22.81 9.07
C HIS A 72 6.10 22.03 7.93
N LEU A 73 5.39 21.79 6.82
CA LEU A 73 5.90 21.07 5.65
C LEU A 73 5.93 21.99 4.43
N SER A 74 6.99 21.86 3.62
CA SER A 74 6.98 22.38 2.25
C SER A 74 6.20 21.44 1.34
N LEU A 75 5.75 21.94 0.18
CA LEU A 75 5.06 21.11 -0.82
C LEU A 75 5.93 19.91 -1.25
N GLU A 76 7.23 20.14 -1.43
CA GLU A 76 8.18 19.09 -1.82
C GLU A 76 8.26 17.98 -0.75
N HIS A 77 8.46 18.35 0.52
CA HIS A 77 8.51 17.37 1.61
C HIS A 77 7.16 16.66 1.83
N LEU A 78 6.04 17.36 1.66
CA LEU A 78 4.73 16.75 1.72
C LEU A 78 4.57 15.66 0.65
N SER A 79 5.00 15.95 -0.59
CA SER A 79 4.96 14.97 -1.67
C SER A 79 5.89 13.78 -1.43
N ASP A 80 7.08 13.99 -0.85
CA ASP A 80 7.96 12.91 -0.42
C ASP A 80 7.28 12.02 0.62
N HIS A 81 6.68 12.62 1.66
CA HIS A 81 5.97 11.91 2.72
C HIS A 81 4.77 11.10 2.20
N LEU A 82 3.99 11.68 1.29
CA LEU A 82 2.86 10.99 0.67
C LEU A 82 3.32 9.84 -0.22
N SER A 83 4.43 10.01 -0.95
CA SER A 83 4.99 8.98 -1.82
C SER A 83 5.55 7.81 -1.01
N GLU A 84 6.30 8.10 0.06
CA GLU A 84 6.84 7.08 0.97
C GLU A 84 5.72 6.30 1.66
N LEU A 85 4.68 6.99 2.15
CA LEU A 85 3.50 6.33 2.70
C LEU A 85 2.82 5.40 1.68
N ALA A 86 2.69 5.85 0.43
CA ALA A 86 2.08 5.06 -0.63
C ALA A 86 2.91 3.80 -0.95
N ASP A 87 4.24 3.91 -0.98
CA ASP A 87 5.15 2.78 -1.19
C ASP A 87 5.03 1.73 -0.08
N GLN A 88 5.03 2.15 1.19
CA GLN A 88 4.86 1.22 2.32
C GLN A 88 3.50 0.52 2.29
N VAL A 89 2.41 1.27 2.06
CA VAL A 89 1.06 0.69 2.00
C VAL A 89 0.93 -0.25 0.81
N LEU A 90 1.50 0.08 -0.35
CA LEU A 90 1.52 -0.79 -1.52
C LEU A 90 2.25 -2.11 -1.22
N GLY A 91 3.39 -2.04 -0.53
CA GLY A 91 4.11 -3.22 -0.06
C GLY A 91 3.25 -4.13 0.82
N LEU A 92 2.57 -3.56 1.83
CA LEU A 92 1.68 -4.30 2.73
C LEU A 92 0.49 -4.94 1.99
N VAL A 93 -0.10 -4.23 1.04
CA VAL A 93 -1.21 -4.73 0.22
C VAL A 93 -0.75 -5.92 -0.64
N ILE A 94 0.41 -5.82 -1.27
CA ILE A 94 1.00 -6.90 -2.08
C ILE A 94 1.26 -8.14 -1.22
N GLU A 95 1.86 -7.96 -0.05
CA GLU A 95 2.10 -9.06 0.90
C GLU A 95 0.80 -9.76 1.30
N CYS A 96 -0.24 -8.99 1.60
CA CYS A 96 -1.53 -9.53 1.99
C CYS A 96 -2.19 -10.30 0.86
N ALA A 97 -2.28 -9.69 -0.31
CA ALA A 97 -2.93 -10.30 -1.46
C ALA A 97 -2.22 -11.60 -1.90
N TRP A 98 -0.88 -11.63 -1.82
CA TRP A 98 -0.12 -12.86 -2.05
C TRP A 98 -0.39 -13.92 -0.97
N SER A 99 -0.45 -13.52 0.30
CA SER A 99 -0.68 -14.44 1.42
C SER A 99 -2.04 -15.15 1.32
N SER A 100 -3.04 -14.47 0.77
CA SER A 100 -4.42 -14.93 0.64
C SER A 100 -4.68 -15.77 -0.61
N LEU A 101 -3.71 -15.80 -1.53
CA LEU A 101 -3.77 -16.62 -2.74
C LEU A 101 -3.69 -18.12 -2.38
N LYS A 102 -4.82 -18.82 -2.45
CA LYS A 102 -4.91 -20.27 -2.18
C LYS A 102 -4.03 -21.10 -3.14
N SER A 103 -3.81 -20.58 -4.34
CA SER A 103 -3.03 -21.22 -5.40
C SER A 103 -1.54 -20.85 -5.35
N ARG A 104 -1.06 -20.19 -4.27
CA ARG A 104 0.36 -19.83 -4.15
C ARG A 104 1.25 -21.09 -4.20
N HIS A 105 2.25 -21.06 -5.05
CA HIS A 105 3.24 -22.14 -5.18
C HIS A 105 4.52 -21.87 -4.39
N ARG A 106 4.64 -20.69 -3.76
CA ARG A 106 5.79 -20.26 -2.96
C ARG A 106 5.40 -19.23 -1.91
N ASP A 107 6.29 -19.01 -0.95
CA ASP A 107 6.05 -18.12 0.18
C ASP A 107 6.16 -16.63 -0.18
N ARG A 108 7.04 -16.27 -1.11
CA ARG A 108 7.22 -14.87 -1.57
C ARG A 108 6.96 -14.73 -3.06
N PRO A 109 6.24 -13.69 -3.51
CA PRO A 109 6.02 -13.46 -4.93
C PRO A 109 7.33 -13.13 -5.65
N GLN A 110 7.49 -13.60 -6.89
CA GLN A 110 8.50 -13.08 -7.83
C GLN A 110 7.83 -12.14 -8.83
N PHE A 111 7.23 -11.06 -8.32
CA PHE A 111 6.76 -9.95 -9.14
C PHE A 111 7.10 -8.63 -8.47
N ALA A 112 7.20 -7.58 -9.26
CA ALA A 112 7.43 -6.22 -8.82
C ALA A 112 6.30 -5.32 -9.34
N ALA A 113 5.92 -4.35 -8.51
CA ALA A 113 5.07 -3.23 -8.90
C ALA A 113 5.98 -2.04 -9.24
N ILE A 114 5.81 -1.50 -10.43
CA ILE A 114 6.55 -0.33 -10.92
C ILE A 114 5.58 0.84 -10.94
N ALA A 115 5.86 1.84 -10.12
CA ALA A 115 5.08 3.07 -10.08
C ALA A 115 5.47 4.01 -11.23
N TYR A 116 4.47 4.48 -11.96
CA TYR A 116 4.57 5.52 -12.98
C TYR A 116 3.87 6.80 -12.49
N GLY A 117 3.94 7.84 -13.33
CA GLY A 117 3.26 9.10 -13.05
C GLY A 117 3.78 9.77 -11.79
N LYS A 118 2.86 10.27 -10.95
CA LYS A 118 3.19 11.06 -9.77
C LYS A 118 3.92 10.26 -8.69
N LEU A 119 3.52 9.01 -8.46
CA LEU A 119 4.22 8.16 -7.49
C LEU A 119 5.64 7.86 -7.98
N GLY A 120 5.82 7.51 -9.26
CA GLY A 120 7.14 7.27 -9.83
C GLY A 120 8.07 8.50 -9.82
N GLY A 121 7.48 9.72 -9.85
CA GLY A 121 8.20 10.98 -9.73
C GLY A 121 8.36 11.52 -8.31
N LYS A 122 7.80 10.86 -7.29
CA LYS A 122 7.69 11.35 -5.90
C LYS A 122 6.95 12.68 -5.75
N GLU A 123 5.99 12.93 -6.63
CA GLU A 123 5.17 14.16 -6.68
C GLU A 123 3.71 13.86 -6.27
N LEU A 124 3.52 12.94 -5.31
CA LEU A 124 2.19 12.54 -4.89
C LEU A 124 1.50 13.69 -4.14
N GLY A 125 0.21 13.86 -4.42
CA GLY A 125 -0.70 14.74 -3.66
C GLY A 125 -1.91 13.97 -3.15
N TYR A 126 -2.66 14.53 -2.20
CA TYR A 126 -3.74 13.86 -1.45
C TYR A 126 -4.80 13.11 -2.27
N ALA A 127 -5.07 13.55 -3.50
CA ALA A 127 -6.08 12.96 -4.39
C ALA A 127 -5.47 12.35 -5.66
N SER A 128 -4.19 11.96 -5.61
CA SER A 128 -3.51 11.38 -6.77
C SER A 128 -3.92 9.94 -6.99
N ASP A 129 -4.21 9.60 -8.24
CA ASP A 129 -4.36 8.21 -8.66
C ASP A 129 -2.98 7.53 -8.71
N LEU A 130 -2.96 6.21 -8.52
CA LEU A 130 -1.74 5.41 -8.66
C LEU A 130 -1.72 4.72 -10.03
N ASP A 131 -0.67 5.00 -10.80
CA ASP A 131 -0.36 4.34 -12.06
C ASP A 131 0.69 3.25 -11.80
N LEU A 132 0.27 1.98 -11.81
CA LEU A 132 1.14 0.85 -11.49
C LEU A 132 1.23 -0.12 -12.66
N VAL A 133 2.45 -0.55 -12.97
CA VAL A 133 2.75 -1.64 -13.91
C VAL A 133 3.33 -2.81 -13.14
N PHE A 134 2.75 -3.99 -13.31
CA PHE A 134 3.24 -5.20 -12.63
C PHE A 134 4.04 -6.06 -13.59
N VAL A 135 5.26 -6.41 -13.17
CA VAL A 135 6.17 -7.30 -13.88
C VAL A 135 6.45 -8.52 -13.03
N TYR A 136 6.56 -9.70 -13.63
CA TYR A 136 6.87 -10.93 -12.92
C TYR A 136 8.01 -11.67 -13.59
N ASP A 137 8.77 -12.39 -12.78
CA ASP A 137 9.86 -13.28 -13.22
C ASP A 137 9.67 -14.62 -12.52
N ASP A 138 8.77 -15.44 -13.08
CA ASP A 138 8.37 -16.70 -12.49
C ASP A 138 8.16 -17.75 -13.58
N ASP A 139 8.89 -18.86 -13.45
CA ASP A 139 8.88 -19.98 -14.39
C ASP A 139 7.61 -20.83 -14.32
N ASP A 140 6.72 -20.57 -13.36
CA ASP A 140 5.43 -21.26 -13.25
C ASP A 140 4.51 -20.93 -14.42
N ALA A 141 3.93 -21.95 -15.06
CA ALA A 141 3.06 -21.80 -16.22
C ALA A 141 1.77 -20.98 -15.95
N GLN A 142 1.39 -20.81 -14.68
CA GLN A 142 0.25 -20.01 -14.23
C GLN A 142 0.70 -18.73 -13.51
N ALA A 143 1.99 -18.36 -13.57
CA ALA A 143 2.52 -17.17 -12.93
C ALA A 143 1.74 -15.90 -13.30
N ALA A 144 1.44 -15.71 -14.59
CA ALA A 144 0.65 -14.59 -15.08
C ALA A 144 -0.76 -14.55 -14.48
N HIS A 145 -1.41 -15.70 -14.35
CA HIS A 145 -2.75 -15.82 -13.75
C HIS A 145 -2.70 -15.51 -12.25
N ARG A 146 -1.75 -16.11 -11.51
CA ARG A 146 -1.57 -15.91 -10.07
C ARG A 146 -1.19 -14.47 -9.73
N CYS A 147 -0.32 -13.86 -10.53
CA CYS A 147 0.01 -12.45 -10.43
C CYS A 147 -1.27 -11.62 -10.59
N ARG A 148 -2.03 -11.82 -11.67
CA ARG A 148 -3.30 -11.10 -11.87
C ARG A 148 -4.32 -11.31 -10.75
N GLU A 149 -4.45 -12.54 -10.24
CA GLU A 149 -5.37 -12.89 -9.15
C GLU A 149 -4.96 -12.24 -7.83
N SER A 150 -3.66 -12.25 -7.51
CA SER A 150 -3.09 -11.53 -6.36
C SER A 150 -3.15 -10.00 -6.53
N LEU A 151 -3.38 -9.49 -7.74
CA LEU A 151 -3.45 -8.06 -8.04
C LEU A 151 -4.89 -7.52 -8.05
N VAL A 152 -5.89 -8.36 -7.73
CA VAL A 152 -7.23 -7.90 -7.40
C VAL A 152 -7.28 -7.68 -5.88
N PRO A 153 -6.97 -6.47 -5.37
CA PRO A 153 -7.08 -6.23 -3.94
C PRO A 153 -8.55 -6.47 -3.51
N PRO A 154 -8.80 -7.28 -2.46
CA PRO A 154 -10.16 -7.56 -2.00
C PRO A 154 -10.98 -6.31 -1.61
N ALA A 155 -10.34 -5.16 -1.34
CA ALA A 155 -11.02 -3.89 -1.14
C ALA A 155 -10.04 -2.72 -1.34
N ALA A 156 -10.25 -1.93 -2.40
CA ALA A 156 -9.39 -0.85 -2.86
C ALA A 156 -8.99 0.14 -1.75
N VAL A 157 -7.72 0.12 -1.35
CA VAL A 157 -7.07 1.13 -0.49
C VAL A 157 -6.74 2.40 -1.30
N PHE A 158 -6.47 2.23 -2.60
CA PHE A 158 -6.14 3.31 -3.53
C PHE A 158 -7.17 3.41 -4.66
N ARG A 159 -7.38 4.63 -5.18
CA ARG A 159 -8.04 4.82 -6.46
C ARG A 159 -7.04 4.43 -7.55
N LEU A 160 -7.17 3.21 -8.05
CA LEU A 160 -6.33 2.71 -9.14
C LEU A 160 -6.66 3.49 -10.41
N GLY A 161 -5.67 4.25 -10.90
CA GLY A 161 -5.64 4.69 -12.29
C GLY A 161 -5.57 3.46 -13.19
N SER A 162 -6.00 3.62 -14.43
CA SER A 162 -6.09 2.56 -15.45
C SER A 162 -4.96 1.52 -15.36
N MET A 163 -5.30 0.28 -15.04
CA MET A 163 -4.39 -0.87 -15.04
C MET A 163 -3.94 -1.14 -16.48
N GLN A 164 -2.76 -0.68 -16.86
CA GLN A 164 -2.17 -0.99 -18.18
C GLN A 164 -1.45 -2.34 -18.15
N GLU A 165 -1.57 -3.05 -19.27
CA GLU A 165 -1.27 -4.48 -19.41
C GLU A 165 0.14 -4.88 -18.99
N CYS A 166 0.17 -6.05 -18.33
CA CYS A 166 1.32 -6.78 -17.86
C CYS A 166 2.27 -7.12 -19.02
N ALA A 167 3.49 -6.59 -18.98
CA ALA A 167 4.56 -6.99 -19.89
C ALA A 167 5.22 -8.27 -19.36
N CYS A 168 4.97 -9.40 -20.02
CA CYS A 168 5.80 -10.59 -19.84
C CYS A 168 7.24 -10.24 -20.21
N CYS A 169 8.16 -10.29 -19.25
CA CYS A 169 9.57 -10.52 -19.55
C CYS A 169 9.73 -11.97 -20.01
N ALA A 170 9.28 -12.28 -21.23
CA ALA A 170 9.66 -13.51 -21.92
C ALA A 170 11.13 -13.39 -22.38
N GLY A 171 12.04 -13.34 -21.42
CA GLY A 171 13.48 -13.35 -21.63
C GLY A 171 13.94 -14.79 -21.84
N GLY A 172 14.16 -15.16 -23.11
CA GLY A 172 14.68 -16.47 -23.48
C GLY A 172 15.97 -16.82 -22.76
N ARG A 173 15.96 -17.97 -22.06
CA ARG A 173 17.19 -18.65 -21.65
C ARG A 173 17.71 -19.44 -22.85
N THR A 174 18.51 -18.76 -23.67
CA THR A 174 19.59 -19.39 -24.44
C THR A 174 20.82 -19.45 -23.56
N THR A 175 21.10 -20.63 -23.00
CA THR A 175 22.45 -21.22 -22.81
C THR A 175 22.26 -22.68 -22.46
#